data_AF-A0A1Z9PAW4-F1
#
_entry.id   AF-A0A1Z9PAW4-F1
#
_cell.length_a   1.000
_cell.length_b   1.000
_cell.length_c   1.000
_cell.angle_alpha   90.00
_cell.angle_beta   90.00
_cell.angle_gamma   90.00
#
_symmetry.space_group_name_H-M   'P 1'
#
loop_
_entity.id
_entity.type
_entity.pdbx_description
1 polymer ?
#
loop_
_entity_poly.entity_id
_entity_poly.type
_entity_poly.pdbx_seq_one_letter_code
_entity_poly.pdbx_strand_id
1 'polypeptide(L)'
;MKAQQRTDKLAMTLSFVCVAHCFFVPSFLILTSGILSFSLDNEFIHKLIVLLAVPVSIYALTTGYKNHNTISFLPVGILGLLTLILAVVLGESTLGEFGEKALTLGGSILIAYAHFKNYQVCKKLECSCHD
;
A
#
# COMPACT_ATOMS: atom_id res chain seq x y z
N MET A 1 9.46 -16.37 10.75
CA MET A 1 9.24 -15.01 11.30
C MET A 1 10.12 -13.95 10.64
N LYS A 2 11.45 -14.09 10.56
CA LYS A 2 12.34 -13.14 9.84
C LYS A 2 11.92 -12.81 8.39
N ALA A 3 11.46 -13.81 7.62
CA ALA A 3 10.96 -13.59 6.26
C ALA A 3 9.68 -12.73 6.23
N GLN A 4 8.76 -12.93 7.18
CA GLN A 4 7.53 -12.14 7.30
C GLN A 4 7.85 -10.68 7.65
N GLN A 5 8.74 -10.43 8.61
CA GLN A 5 9.16 -9.05 8.93
C GLN A 5 9.74 -8.32 7.71
N ARG A 6 10.49 -9.02 6.85
CA ARG A 6 11.02 -8.43 5.62
C ARG A 6 9.90 -8.10 4.63
N THR A 7 8.93 -8.99 4.44
CA THR A 7 7.80 -8.74 3.53
C THR A 7 6.86 -7.66 4.05
N ASP A 8 6.58 -7.61 5.36
CA ASP A 8 5.78 -6.53 5.98
C ASP A 8 6.46 -5.17 5.80
N LYS A 9 7.79 -5.12 5.99
CA LYS A 9 8.57 -3.90 5.80
C LYS A 9 8.58 -3.45 4.34
N LEU A 10 8.77 -4.38 3.40
CA LEU A 10 8.67 -4.09 1.97
C LEU A 10 7.29 -3.58 1.59
N ALA A 11 6.22 -4.26 2.01
CA ALA A 11 4.85 -3.85 1.72
C ALA A 11 4.56 -2.44 2.25
N MET A 12 4.97 -2.15 3.49
CA MET A 12 4.84 -0.82 4.10
C MET A 12 5.64 0.26 3.34
N THR A 13 6.86 -0.05 2.92
CA THR A 13 7.67 0.88 2.11
C THR A 13 7.03 1.16 0.76
N LEU A 14 6.52 0.14 0.07
CA LEU A 14 5.78 0.30 -1.18
C LEU A 14 4.53 1.18 -1.00
N SER A 15 3.74 0.97 0.07
CA SER A 15 2.58 1.83 0.37
C SER A 15 2.98 3.27 0.68
N PHE A 16 4.08 3.48 1.42
CA PHE A 16 4.59 4.82 1.71
C PHE A 16 5.08 5.53 0.45
N VAL A 17 5.80 4.83 -0.43
CA VAL A 17 6.22 5.36 -1.74
C VAL A 17 5.00 5.75 -2.56
N CYS A 18 3.93 4.94 -2.56
CA CYS A 18 2.68 5.26 -3.24
C CYS A 18 2.05 6.56 -2.70
N VAL A 19 1.96 6.73 -1.38
CA VAL A 19 1.42 7.95 -0.75
C VAL A 19 2.31 9.16 -1.05
N ALA A 20 3.63 9.02 -0.88
CA ALA A 20 4.59 10.09 -1.13
C ALA A 20 4.56 10.53 -2.60
N HIS A 21 4.52 9.59 -3.54
CA HIS A 21 4.36 9.86 -4.97
C HIS A 21 3.06 10.62 -5.26
N CYS A 22 1.91 10.13 -4.75
CA CYS A 22 0.61 10.75 -4.98
C CYS A 22 0.48 12.16 -4.37
N PHE A 23 1.34 12.54 -3.42
CA PHE A 23 1.30 13.85 -2.78
C PHE A 23 2.43 14.77 -3.28
N PHE A 24 3.69 14.32 -3.21
CA PHE A 24 4.86 15.15 -3.52
C PHE A 24 5.09 15.35 -5.01
N VAL A 25 4.88 14.34 -5.86
CA VAL A 25 5.06 14.52 -7.32
C VAL A 25 4.07 15.57 -7.86
N PRO A 26 2.75 15.50 -7.59
CA PRO A 26 1.84 16.54 -8.06
C PRO A 26 2.11 17.91 -7.41
N SER A 27 2.41 17.97 -6.10
CA SER A 27 2.72 19.26 -5.45
C SER A 27 4.00 19.91 -5.98
N PHE A 28 5.04 19.12 -6.24
CA PHE A 28 6.33 19.64 -6.73
C PHE A 28 6.23 20.10 -8.19
N LEU A 29 5.45 19.40 -9.03
CA LEU A 29 5.18 19.79 -10.41
C LEU A 29 4.35 21.08 -10.52
N ILE A 30 3.38 21.29 -9.63
CA ILE A 30 2.61 22.53 -9.56
C ILE A 30 3.51 23.73 -9.18
N LEU A 31 4.46 23.53 -8.27
CA LEU A 31 5.38 24.58 -7.81
C LEU A 31 6.46 24.97 -8.83
N THR A 32 6.87 24.06 -9.73
CA THR A 32 8.02 24.29 -10.63
C THR A 32 7.64 24.79 -12.03
N SER A 33 6.35 24.99 -12.32
CA SER A 33 5.85 25.53 -13.60
C SER A 33 6.54 24.94 -14.85
N GLY A 34 6.19 23.70 -15.19
CA GLY A 34 6.00 23.26 -16.58
C GLY A 34 7.22 22.99 -17.49
N ILE A 35 8.47 23.12 -17.05
CA ILE A 35 9.63 22.95 -17.96
C ILE A 35 10.16 21.51 -18.01
N LEU A 36 9.80 20.69 -17.02
CA LEU A 36 10.17 19.27 -16.97
C LEU A 36 8.93 18.38 -16.84
N SER A 37 7.92 18.63 -17.67
CA SER A 37 6.96 17.60 -18.06
C SER A 37 7.66 16.54 -18.91
N PHE A 38 8.69 15.90 -18.35
CA PHE A 38 8.94 14.53 -18.71
C PHE A 38 7.70 13.80 -18.19
N SER A 39 6.70 13.65 -19.06
CA SER A 39 5.63 12.68 -18.93
C SER A 39 6.26 11.30 -18.82
N LEU A 40 6.85 11.01 -17.66
CA LEU A 40 6.74 9.69 -17.09
C LEU A 40 5.25 9.51 -16.92
N ASP A 41 4.67 8.73 -17.82
CA ASP A 41 3.26 8.41 -17.85
C ASP A 41 2.84 7.98 -16.45
N ASN A 42 2.25 8.92 -15.71
CA ASN A 42 2.01 8.85 -14.26
C ASN A 42 1.15 7.61 -13.95
N GLU A 43 0.29 7.26 -14.90
CA GLU A 43 -0.58 6.10 -14.90
C GLU A 43 0.18 4.76 -14.95
N PHE A 44 1.28 4.65 -15.72
CA PHE A 44 2.04 3.40 -15.83
C PHE A 44 2.76 3.06 -14.53
N ILE A 45 3.45 4.04 -13.92
CA ILE A 45 4.13 3.84 -12.65
C ILE A 45 3.12 3.54 -11.54
N HIS A 46 1.98 4.24 -11.52
CA HIS A 46 0.91 4.02 -10.56
C HIS A 46 0.34 2.59 -10.65
N LYS A 47 0.01 2.14 -11.86
CA LYS A 47 -0.45 0.76 -12.12
C LYS A 47 0.60 -0.28 -11.77
N LEU A 48 1.87 -0.02 -12.07
CA LEU A 48 2.98 -0.92 -11.73
C LEU A 48 3.16 -1.07 -10.22
N ILE A 49 3.07 0.03 -9.46
CA ILE A 49 3.17 -0.02 -8.00
C ILE A 49 2.00 -0.82 -7.42
N VAL A 50 0.77 -0.62 -7.90
CA VAL A 50 -0.39 -1.42 -7.46
C VAL A 50 -0.21 -2.90 -7.82
N LEU A 51 0.25 -3.19 -9.04
CA LEU A 51 0.51 -4.55 -9.52
C LEU A 51 1.52 -5.30 -8.64
N LEU A 52 2.52 -4.60 -8.10
CA LEU A 52 3.51 -5.17 -7.17
C LEU A 52 2.99 -5.21 -5.72
N ALA A 53 2.30 -4.15 -5.27
CA ALA A 53 1.82 -4.02 -3.90
C ALA A 53 0.73 -5.05 -3.56
N VAL A 54 -0.14 -5.40 -4.52
CA VAL A 54 -1.22 -6.37 -4.34
C VAL A 54 -0.68 -7.77 -3.98
N PRO A 55 0.14 -8.45 -4.80
CA PRO A 55 0.63 -9.79 -4.48
C PRO A 55 1.53 -9.81 -3.24
N VAL A 56 2.36 -8.78 -3.04
CA VAL A 56 3.20 -8.66 -1.83
C VAL A 56 2.33 -8.54 -0.58
N SER A 57 1.27 -7.72 -0.63
CA SER A 57 0.35 -7.55 0.51
C SER A 57 -0.44 -8.82 0.81
N ILE A 58 -0.93 -9.52 -0.20
CA ILE A 58 -1.62 -10.81 -0.05
C ILE A 58 -0.70 -11.82 0.62
N TYR A 59 0.55 -11.94 0.15
CA TYR A 59 1.52 -12.87 0.71
C TYR A 59 1.85 -12.54 2.18
N ALA A 60 2.12 -11.27 2.49
CA ALA A 60 2.47 -10.81 3.83
C ALA A 60 1.31 -11.00 4.83
N LEU A 61 0.07 -10.61 4.46
CA LEU A 61 -1.12 -10.78 5.31
C LEU A 61 -1.46 -12.27 5.53
N THR A 62 -1.38 -13.09 4.49
CA THR A 62 -1.64 -14.54 4.60
C THR A 62 -0.60 -15.23 5.49
N THR A 63 0.67 -14.85 5.35
CA THR A 63 1.77 -15.36 6.18
C THR A 63 1.62 -14.91 7.63
N GLY A 64 1.22 -13.65 7.87
CA GLY A 64 0.93 -13.15 9.21
C GLY A 64 -0.20 -13.92 9.89
N TYR A 65 -1.34 -14.08 9.19
CA TYR A 65 -2.46 -14.88 9.70
C TYR A 65 -2.05 -16.28 10.13
N LYS A 66 -1.23 -16.97 9.31
CA LYS A 66 -0.71 -18.30 9.64
C LYS A 66 0.23 -18.30 10.85
N ASN A 67 1.10 -17.30 10.97
CA ASN A 67 2.14 -17.27 12.00
C ASN A 67 1.64 -16.85 13.38
N HIS A 68 0.61 -16.02 13.47
CA HIS A 68 0.13 -15.50 14.75
C HIS A 68 -1.38 -15.66 15.01
N ASN A 69 -2.09 -16.36 14.12
CA ASN A 69 -3.51 -16.74 14.25
C ASN A 69 -4.44 -15.57 14.65
N THR A 70 -4.04 -14.34 14.33
CA THR A 70 -4.72 -13.12 14.74
C THR A 70 -5.39 -12.51 13.53
N ILE A 71 -6.72 -12.41 13.57
CA ILE A 71 -7.54 -11.93 12.44
C ILE A 71 -7.78 -10.42 12.50
N SER A 72 -7.49 -9.78 13.64
CA SER A 72 -8.00 -8.43 13.95
C SER A 72 -7.69 -7.34 12.91
N PHE A 73 -6.60 -7.47 12.14
CA PHE A 73 -6.17 -6.47 11.15
C PHE A 73 -6.22 -6.95 9.69
N LEU A 74 -6.53 -8.23 9.47
CA LEU A 74 -6.64 -8.83 8.13
C LEU A 74 -7.83 -8.26 7.32
N PRO A 75 -9.03 -8.03 7.90
CA PRO A 75 -10.13 -7.37 7.20
C PRO A 75 -9.79 -5.97 6.72
N VAL A 76 -9.01 -5.21 7.49
CA VAL A 76 -8.57 -3.86 7.11
C VAL A 76 -7.63 -3.90 5.91
N GLY A 77 -6.70 -4.87 5.90
CA GLY A 77 -5.82 -5.10 4.75
C GLY A 77 -6.59 -5.50 3.50
N ILE A 78 -7.56 -6.41 3.62
CA ILE A 78 -8.45 -6.82 2.51
C ILE A 78 -9.25 -5.63 1.99
N LEU A 79 -9.84 -4.83 2.88
CA LEU A 79 -10.59 -3.64 2.49
C LEU A 79 -9.71 -2.67 1.70
N GLY A 80 -8.51 -2.37 2.19
CA GLY A 80 -7.57 -1.51 1.47
C GLY A 80 -7.15 -2.07 0.11
N LEU A 81 -6.93 -3.39 0.01
CA LEU A 81 -6.66 -4.10 -1.25
C LEU A 81 -7.82 -3.95 -2.24
N LEU A 82 -9.06 -4.17 -1.79
CA LEU A 82 -10.26 -3.99 -2.61
C LEU A 82 -10.42 -2.54 -3.07
N THR A 83 -10.15 -1.57 -2.20
CA THR A 83 -10.17 -0.15 -2.55
C THR A 83 -9.14 0.18 -3.65
N LEU A 84 -7.92 -0.35 -3.55
CA LEU A 84 -6.91 -0.17 -4.61
C LEU A 84 -7.31 -0.82 -5.93
N ILE A 85 -7.86 -2.05 -5.89
CA ILE A 85 -8.31 -2.75 -7.09
C ILE A 85 -9.46 -1.97 -7.74
N LEU A 86 -10.41 -1.46 -6.97
CA LEU A 86 -11.49 -0.62 -7.46
C LEU A 86 -10.97 0.65 -8.12
N ALA A 87 -9.99 1.33 -7.51
CA ALA A 87 -9.40 2.53 -8.10
C ALA A 87 -8.83 2.26 -9.49
N VAL A 88 -8.12 1.14 -9.68
CA VAL A 88 -7.51 0.76 -10.97
C VAL A 88 -8.54 0.27 -11.99
N VAL A 89 -9.54 -0.51 -11.58
CA VAL A 89 -10.55 -1.09 -12.48
C VAL A 89 -11.51 -0.02 -13.00
N LEU A 90 -11.93 0.90 -12.12
CA LEU A 90 -12.80 2.00 -12.51
C LEU A 90 -12.01 3.07 -13.29
N GLY A 91 -10.79 3.38 -12.82
CA GLY A 91 -9.88 4.33 -13.47
C GLY A 91 -10.42 5.75 -13.59
N GLU A 92 -9.60 6.62 -14.16
CA GLU A 92 -9.87 8.05 -14.30
C GLU A 92 -11.14 8.33 -15.10
N SER A 93 -11.41 7.54 -16.15
CA SER A 93 -12.54 7.75 -17.05
C SER A 93 -13.91 7.65 -16.37
N THR A 94 -14.02 6.92 -15.25
CA THR A 94 -15.27 6.77 -14.50
C THR A 94 -15.27 7.52 -13.16
N LEU A 95 -14.13 7.59 -12.47
CA LEU A 95 -14.00 8.24 -11.16
C LEU A 95 -13.58 9.71 -11.22
N GLY A 96 -13.06 10.15 -12.37
CA GLY A 96 -12.32 11.39 -12.51
C GLY A 96 -10.96 11.35 -11.81
N GLU A 97 -10.07 12.28 -12.18
CA GLU A 97 -8.70 12.37 -11.65
C GLU A 97 -8.66 12.43 -10.12
N PHE A 98 -9.55 13.22 -9.52
CA PHE A 98 -9.62 13.38 -8.07
C PHE A 98 -10.13 12.10 -7.37
N GLY A 99 -11.11 11.41 -7.96
CA GLY A 99 -11.70 10.20 -7.39
C GLY A 99 -10.72 9.04 -7.38
N GLU A 100 -10.01 8.81 -8.48
CA GLU A 100 -8.97 7.79 -8.57
C GLU A 100 -7.85 8.03 -7.54
N LYS A 101 -7.36 9.27 -7.43
CA LYS A 101 -6.33 9.66 -6.47
C LYS A 101 -6.79 9.47 -5.02
N ALA A 102 -8.01 9.90 -4.69
CA ALA A 102 -8.56 9.78 -3.34
C ALA A 102 -8.73 8.30 -2.92
N LEU A 103 -9.26 7.46 -3.80
CA LEU A 103 -9.43 6.02 -3.54
C LEU A 103 -8.07 5.32 -3.40
N THR A 104 -7.11 5.64 -4.27
CA THR A 104 -5.76 5.04 -4.18
C THR A 104 -5.06 5.44 -2.88
N LEU A 105 -5.15 6.72 -2.49
CA LEU A 105 -4.59 7.22 -1.25
C LEU A 105 -5.23 6.52 -0.04
N GLY A 106 -6.57 6.46 0.00
CA GLY A 106 -7.32 5.80 1.06
C GLY A 106 -6.97 4.31 1.18
N GLY A 107 -6.96 3.59 0.06
CA GLY A 107 -6.58 2.18 0.01
C GLY A 107 -5.14 1.94 0.48
N SER A 108 -4.20 2.80 0.07
CA SER A 108 -2.80 2.71 0.49
C SER A 108 -2.62 2.92 2.00
N ILE A 109 -3.35 3.88 2.59
CA ILE A 109 -3.32 4.13 4.04
C ILE A 109 -3.86 2.93 4.82
N LEU A 110 -4.98 2.34 4.36
CA LEU A 110 -5.57 1.15 4.99
C LEU A 110 -4.60 -0.04 4.96
N ILE A 111 -3.97 -0.31 3.81
CA ILE A 111 -2.98 -1.39 3.67
C ILE A 111 -1.76 -1.13 4.57
N ALA A 112 -1.22 0.08 4.56
CA ALA A 112 -0.08 0.44 5.40
C ALA A 112 -0.38 0.26 6.89
N TYR A 113 -1.57 0.66 7.34
CA TYR A 113 -2.03 0.46 8.71
C TYR A 113 -2.15 -1.03 9.06
N ALA A 114 -2.74 -1.83 8.16
CA ALA A 114 -2.86 -3.28 8.37
C ALA A 114 -1.49 -3.94 8.55
N HIS A 115 -0.53 -3.64 7.67
CA HIS A 115 0.85 -4.17 7.78
C HIS A 115 1.58 -3.65 9.02
N PHE A 116 1.36 -2.40 9.42
CA PHE A 116 1.95 -1.86 10.66
C PHE A 116 1.51 -2.66 11.89
N LYS A 117 0.21 -2.97 11.97
CA LYS A 117 -0.36 -3.74 13.07
C LYS A 117 0.08 -5.21 12.98
N ASN A 118 0.15 -5.78 11.78
CA ASN A 118 0.69 -7.13 11.53
C ASN A 118 2.13 -7.26 12.05
N TYR A 119 2.98 -6.29 11.71
CA TYR A 119 4.36 -6.19 12.19
C TYR A 119 4.45 -6.03 13.71
N GLN A 120 3.60 -5.20 14.32
CA GLN A 120 3.57 -5.03 15.78
C GLN A 120 3.18 -6.32 16.50
N VAL A 121 2.19 -7.07 15.99
CA VAL A 121 1.79 -8.37 16.54
C VAL A 121 2.94 -9.37 16.42
N CYS A 122 3.58 -9.44 15.26
CA CYS A 122 4.76 -10.28 15.04
C CYS A 122 5.88 -9.95 16.03
N LYS A 123 6.20 -8.66 16.24
CA LYS A 123 7.20 -8.21 17.24
C LYS A 123 6.79 -8.57 18.67
N LYS A 124 5.50 -8.43 19.02
CA LYS A 124 4.99 -8.78 20.35
C LYS A 124 5.05 -10.28 20.62
N LEU A 125 4.86 -11.10 19.59
CA LEU A 125 4.94 -12.56 19.71
C LEU A 125 6.37 -13.09 19.70
N GLU A 126 7.30 -12.41 19.02
CA GLU A 126 8.74 -12.64 19.25
C GLU A 126 9.14 -12.26 20.69
N CYS A 127 8.40 -11.37 21.37
CA CYS A 127 8.54 -11.12 22.83
C CYS A 127 7.81 -12.14 23.73
N SER A 128 7.04 -13.11 23.20
CA SER A 128 6.38 -14.16 24.01
C SER A 128 7.04 -15.53 23.90
N CYS A 129 8.11 -15.67 23.12
CA CYS A 129 8.89 -16.91 22.98
C CYS A 129 10.34 -16.77 23.49
N HIS A 130 10.62 -15.73 24.29
CA HIS A 130 11.82 -15.67 25.12
C HIS A 130 11.45 -16.05 26.54
N ASP A 131 11.38 -17.36 26.78
CA ASP A 131 11.96 -18.07 27.92
C ASP A 131 12.34 -19.49 27.45
#